data_AF-A0AAW2CTR8-F1
#
_entry.id   AF-A0AAW2CTR8-F1
#
_cell.length_a   1.000
_cell.length_b   1.000
_cell.length_c   1.000
_cell.angle_alpha   90.00
_cell.angle_beta   90.00
_cell.angle_gamma   90.00
#
_symmetry.space_group_name_H-M   'P 1'
#
loop_
_entity.id
_entity.type
_entity.pdbx_description
1 polymer ?
#
loop_
_entity_poly.entity_id
_entity_poly.type
_entity_poly.pdbx_seq_one_letter_code
_entity_poly.pdbx_strand_id
1 'polypeptide(L)'
;MPLRCGKEKTGHSPSRIELFDITHVQANGQAVNEPTQDALVALRNLTTQVNEGALQISQDQMFVEVFGPERHGRVRGYGAGVTPTKLWGSSSSRIMYDLEKRLQESEQKRLEAEQKCLEAKHIRIEADAELKEQVKHLKSMLEQQAIEMAKQRRHFEEQRASQMAEQRAHYDNMMMQMLSYVTSQSAQSSSDH
;
A
#
# COMPACT_ATOMS: atom_id res chain seq x y z
N MET A 1 16.66 -26.87 36.21
CA MET A 1 17.92 -27.38 35.64
C MET A 1 17.87 -27.16 34.14
N PRO A 2 18.76 -26.35 33.54
CA PRO A 2 18.69 -26.04 32.12
C PRO A 2 19.12 -27.28 31.32
N LEU A 3 18.23 -27.77 30.46
CA LEU A 3 18.53 -28.79 29.47
C LEU A 3 19.58 -28.22 28.50
N ARG A 4 20.54 -29.04 28.05
CA ARG A 4 21.46 -28.68 26.98
C ARG A 4 20.64 -28.30 25.75
N CYS A 5 20.53 -27.00 25.45
CA CYS A 5 20.12 -26.55 24.12
C CYS A 5 21.28 -26.91 23.20
N GLY A 6 21.17 -28.07 22.56
CA GLY A 6 22.19 -28.61 21.67
C GLY A 6 22.50 -27.56 20.60
N LYS A 7 23.71 -27.00 20.64
CA LYS A 7 24.21 -26.19 19.54
C LYS A 7 24.30 -27.10 18.33
N GLU A 8 23.54 -26.77 17.29
CA GLU A 8 23.70 -27.26 15.93
C GLU A 8 25.16 -27.09 15.52
N LYS A 9 25.93 -28.18 15.49
CA LYS A 9 27.28 -28.22 14.90
C LYS A 9 27.33 -29.01 13.60
N THR A 10 26.21 -29.61 13.20
CA THR A 10 26.06 -30.38 11.98
C THR A 10 24.71 -30.01 11.39
N GLY A 11 24.66 -29.54 10.14
CA GLY A 11 23.41 -29.22 9.43
C GLY A 11 22.54 -30.43 9.09
N HIS A 12 22.55 -31.46 9.94
CA HIS A 12 21.75 -32.68 9.86
C HIS A 12 20.84 -32.75 11.09
N SER A 13 19.58 -33.09 10.86
CA SER A 13 18.61 -33.31 11.93
C SER A 13 19.08 -34.46 12.82
N PRO A 14 19.24 -34.25 14.14
CA PRO A 14 19.71 -35.28 15.05
C PRO A 14 18.72 -36.45 15.09
N SER A 15 19.24 -37.66 15.21
CA SER A 15 18.40 -38.84 15.42
C SER A 15 17.68 -38.78 16.77
N ARG A 16 16.63 -39.60 16.95
CA ARG A 16 15.90 -39.66 18.22
C ARG A 16 16.77 -40.09 19.40
N ILE A 17 17.76 -40.94 19.14
CA ILE A 17 18.75 -41.40 20.11
C ILE A 17 19.71 -40.27 20.47
N GLU A 18 20.26 -39.59 19.46
CA GLU A 18 21.12 -38.42 19.68
C GLU A 18 20.39 -37.31 20.44
N LEU A 19 19.12 -37.06 20.12
CA LEU A 19 18.31 -36.08 20.82
C LEU A 19 18.12 -36.45 22.30
N PHE A 20 17.92 -37.74 22.60
CA PHE A 20 17.82 -38.24 23.97
C PHE A 20 19.15 -38.09 24.73
N ASP A 21 20.27 -38.46 24.12
CA ASP A 21 21.61 -38.24 24.69
C ASP A 21 21.86 -36.74 24.98
N ILE A 22 21.50 -35.84 24.06
CA ILE A 22 21.72 -34.39 24.24
C ILE A 22 20.84 -33.82 25.35
N THR A 23 19.59 -34.26 25.45
CA THR A 23 18.61 -33.68 26.37
C THR A 23 18.66 -34.28 27.77
N HIS A 24 19.13 -35.51 27.92
CA HIS A 24 19.15 -36.23 29.20
C HIS A 24 20.55 -36.46 29.79
N VAL A 25 21.61 -35.87 29.19
CA VAL A 25 22.97 -35.82 29.74
C VAL A 25 23.31 -34.41 30.21
N GLN A 26 23.78 -34.30 31.45
CA GLN A 26 24.18 -33.03 32.08
C GLN A 26 25.52 -32.51 31.52
N ALA A 27 25.85 -31.25 31.83
CA ALA A 27 27.10 -30.63 31.37
C ALA A 27 28.37 -31.35 31.86
N ASN A 28 28.30 -32.04 33.00
CA ASN A 28 29.37 -32.86 33.57
C ASN A 28 29.51 -34.25 32.90
N GLY A 29 28.67 -34.57 31.91
CA GLY A 29 28.69 -35.85 31.19
C GLY A 29 27.91 -36.98 31.87
N GLN A 30 27.27 -36.75 33.02
CA GLN A 30 26.45 -37.74 33.71
C GLN A 30 24.98 -37.66 33.27
N ALA A 31 24.28 -38.79 33.27
CA ALA A 31 22.84 -38.81 33.03
C ALA A 31 22.08 -38.04 34.11
N VAL A 32 20.91 -37.50 33.76
CA VAL A 32 20.07 -36.73 34.70
C VAL A 32 19.52 -37.56 35.87
N ASN A 33 19.37 -38.88 35.71
CA ASN A 33 18.96 -39.83 36.75
C ASN A 33 19.39 -41.27 36.38
N GLU A 34 19.30 -42.20 37.33
CA GLU A 34 19.66 -43.61 37.14
C GLU A 34 18.87 -44.31 36.01
N PRO A 35 17.53 -44.19 35.91
CA PRO A 35 16.80 -44.81 34.80
C PRO A 35 17.22 -44.28 33.41
N THR A 36 17.60 -43.02 33.32
CA THR A 36 18.17 -42.45 32.09
C THR A 36 19.53 -43.07 31.80
N GLN A 37 20.38 -43.24 32.82
CA GLN A 37 21.68 -43.87 32.65
C GLN A 37 21.53 -45.29 32.09
N ASP A 38 20.61 -46.09 32.63
CA ASP A 38 20.32 -47.44 32.14
C ASP A 38 19.83 -47.43 30.70
N ALA A 39 18.91 -46.52 30.36
CA ALA A 39 18.41 -46.37 29.01
C ALA A 39 19.50 -45.97 28.01
N LEU A 40 20.39 -45.04 28.39
CA LEU A 40 21.54 -44.63 27.57
C LEU A 40 22.51 -45.80 27.34
N VAL A 41 22.79 -46.59 28.38
CA VAL A 41 23.64 -47.79 28.27
C VAL A 41 23.01 -48.82 27.33
N ALA A 42 21.70 -49.08 27.47
CA ALA A 42 20.98 -49.99 26.59
C ALA A 42 20.99 -49.53 25.12
N LEU A 43 20.74 -48.23 24.87
CA LEU A 43 20.81 -47.66 23.52
C LEU A 43 22.21 -47.77 22.91
N ARG A 44 23.27 -47.54 23.69
CA ARG A 44 24.66 -47.67 23.23
C ARG A 44 25.00 -49.11 22.85
N ASN A 45 24.58 -50.07 23.69
CA ASN A 45 24.79 -51.50 23.43
C ASN A 45 24.06 -51.99 22.17
N LEU A 46 22.85 -51.49 21.91
CA LEU A 46 22.13 -51.81 20.67
C LEU A 46 22.82 -51.16 19.46
N THR A 47 23.28 -49.91 19.60
CA THR A 47 23.98 -49.20 18.54
C THR A 47 25.29 -49.91 18.15
N THR A 48 26.07 -50.41 19.12
CA THR A 48 27.28 -51.19 18.84
C THR A 48 26.96 -52.50 18.14
N GLN A 49 25.94 -53.24 18.58
CA GLN A 49 25.52 -54.49 17.92
C GLN A 49 25.05 -54.28 16.48
N VAL A 50 24.37 -53.16 16.20
CA VAL A 50 23.97 -52.80 14.82
C VAL A 50 25.18 -52.44 13.97
N ASN A 51 26.12 -51.65 14.52
CA ASN A 51 27.34 -51.27 13.81
C ASN A 51 28.27 -52.46 13.52
N GLU A 52 28.33 -53.43 14.43
CA GLU A 52 29.07 -54.68 14.29
C GLU A 52 28.36 -55.69 13.36
N GLY A 53 27.16 -55.36 12.87
CA GLY A 53 26.35 -56.21 11.99
C GLY A 53 25.69 -57.41 12.69
N ALA A 54 25.76 -57.48 14.02
CA ALA A 54 25.11 -58.52 14.81
C ALA A 54 23.58 -58.38 14.83
N LEU A 55 23.07 -57.16 14.65
CA LEU A 55 21.65 -56.85 14.57
C LEU A 55 21.35 -55.93 13.38
N GLN A 56 20.25 -56.16 12.68
CA GLN A 56 19.74 -55.24 11.65
C GLN A 56 18.39 -54.67 12.10
N ILE A 57 18.45 -53.67 12.98
CA ILE A 57 17.26 -52.95 13.48
C ILE A 57 17.44 -51.44 13.27
N SER A 58 16.33 -50.74 13.01
CA SER A 58 16.36 -49.29 12.83
C SER A 58 16.56 -48.55 14.15
N GLN A 59 16.99 -47.28 14.10
CA GLN A 59 17.10 -46.45 15.30
C GLN A 59 15.77 -46.31 16.05
N ASP A 60 14.64 -46.24 15.33
CA ASP A 60 13.32 -46.20 15.95
C ASP A 60 12.98 -47.52 16.65
N GLN A 61 13.35 -48.67 16.08
CA GLN A 61 13.17 -49.98 16.72
C GLN A 61 14.04 -50.11 17.98
N MET A 62 15.30 -49.65 17.94
CA MET A 62 16.13 -49.58 19.15
C MET A 62 15.47 -48.74 20.25
N PHE A 63 14.85 -47.62 19.88
CA PHE A 63 14.15 -46.75 20.83
C PHE A 63 12.85 -47.39 21.39
N VAL A 64 12.18 -48.24 20.61
CA VAL A 64 11.05 -49.04 21.08
C VAL A 64 11.51 -50.17 22.00
N GLU A 65 12.65 -50.79 21.73
CA GLU A 65 13.20 -51.84 22.57
C GLU A 65 13.55 -51.32 23.97
N VAL A 66 14.19 -50.15 24.05
CA VAL A 66 14.64 -49.57 25.33
C VAL A 66 13.48 -48.96 26.14
N PHE A 67 12.55 -48.25 25.50
CA PHE A 67 11.50 -47.50 26.20
C PHE A 67 10.11 -48.14 26.12
N GLY A 68 9.97 -49.24 25.39
CA GLY A 68 8.69 -49.87 25.09
C GLY A 68 7.89 -49.16 23.99
N PRO A 69 6.71 -49.70 23.61
CA PRO A 69 5.84 -49.10 22.60
C PRO A 69 5.20 -47.78 23.08
N GLU A 70 4.82 -46.94 22.13
CA GLU A 70 4.20 -45.64 22.43
C GLU A 70 2.80 -45.87 22.97
N ARG A 71 2.43 -45.15 24.03
CA ARG A 71 1.11 -45.28 24.66
C ARG A 71 0.31 -44.02 24.42
N HIS A 72 -0.95 -44.19 24.02
CA HIS A 72 -1.84 -43.07 23.81
C HIS A 72 -1.93 -42.19 25.07
N GLY A 73 -1.86 -40.87 24.88
CA GLY A 73 -1.97 -39.89 25.95
C GLY A 73 -0.74 -39.77 26.86
N ARG A 74 0.39 -40.43 26.55
CA ARG A 74 1.64 -40.28 27.30
C ARG A 74 2.78 -39.86 26.37
N VAL A 75 3.74 -39.14 26.92
CA VAL A 75 4.97 -38.77 26.20
C VAL A 75 6.10 -39.67 26.70
N ARG A 76 6.60 -40.55 25.82
CA ARG A 76 7.74 -41.43 26.09
C ARG A 76 8.99 -40.64 26.51
N GLY A 77 9.72 -41.14 27.51
CA GLY A 77 10.99 -40.55 27.98
C GLY A 77 10.84 -39.35 28.94
N TYR A 78 9.62 -38.93 29.25
CA TYR A 78 9.32 -37.83 30.19
C TYR A 78 8.81 -38.30 31.57
N GLY A 79 8.86 -39.61 31.83
CA GLY A 79 8.39 -40.21 33.08
C GLY A 79 6.88 -40.50 33.10
N ALA A 80 6.38 -40.99 34.24
CA ALA A 80 4.99 -41.36 34.40
C ALA A 80 4.06 -40.13 34.43
N GLY A 81 3.00 -40.13 33.61
CA GLY A 81 1.90 -39.17 33.70
C GLY A 81 2.04 -37.87 32.90
N VAL A 82 3.12 -37.69 32.14
CA VAL A 82 3.25 -36.55 31.22
C VAL A 82 2.41 -36.80 29.97
N THR A 83 1.43 -35.94 29.71
CA THR A 83 0.55 -36.01 28.55
C THR A 83 0.92 -34.94 27.51
N PRO A 84 0.65 -35.18 26.22
CA PRO A 84 0.91 -34.19 25.17
C PRO A 84 0.28 -32.83 25.46
N THR A 85 -0.95 -32.79 25.98
CA THR A 85 -1.67 -31.56 26.34
C THR A 85 -0.96 -30.77 27.43
N LYS A 86 -0.32 -31.45 28.39
CA LYS A 86 0.43 -30.79 29.47
C LYS A 86 1.78 -30.24 28.98
N LEU A 87 2.41 -30.92 28.01
CA LEU A 87 3.72 -30.50 27.49
C LEU A 87 3.60 -29.41 26.42
N TRP A 88 2.65 -29.54 25.49
CA TRP A 88 2.53 -28.69 24.30
C TRP A 88 1.25 -27.84 24.27
N GLY A 89 0.42 -27.91 25.31
CA GLY A 89 -0.90 -27.29 25.34
C GLY A 89 -1.95 -28.04 24.52
N SER A 90 -3.21 -27.64 24.66
CA SER A 90 -4.29 -28.16 23.83
C SER A 90 -4.16 -27.65 22.39
N SER A 91 -4.36 -28.53 21.41
CA SER A 91 -4.42 -28.14 20.00
C SER A 91 -5.47 -27.05 19.75
N SER A 92 -6.57 -27.08 20.50
CA SER A 92 -7.64 -26.08 20.46
C SER A 92 -7.15 -24.66 20.77
N SER A 93 -6.27 -24.49 21.77
CA SER A 93 -5.73 -23.18 22.15
C SER A 93 -4.83 -22.58 21.06
N ARG A 94 -4.07 -23.42 20.36
CA ARG A 94 -3.24 -22.98 19.22
C ARG A 94 -4.08 -22.57 18.02
N ILE A 95 -5.12 -23.34 17.71
CA ILE A 95 -6.06 -23.01 16.63
C ILE A 95 -6.76 -21.69 16.92
N MET A 96 -7.20 -21.47 18.16
CA MET A 96 -7.84 -20.22 18.57
C MET A 96 -6.90 -19.03 18.42
N TYR A 97 -5.65 -19.13 18.88
CA TYR A 97 -4.64 -18.08 18.71
C TYR A 97 -4.36 -17.76 17.25
N ASP A 98 -4.21 -18.79 16.39
CA ASP A 98 -3.99 -18.59 14.96
C ASP A 98 -5.19 -17.91 14.28
N LEU A 99 -6.41 -18.31 14.67
CA LEU A 99 -7.64 -17.71 14.17
C LEU A 99 -7.75 -16.22 14.59
N GLU A 100 -7.48 -15.93 15.86
CA GLU A 100 -7.47 -14.57 16.42
C GLU A 100 -6.48 -13.68 15.67
N LYS A 101 -5.25 -14.19 15.46
CA LYS A 101 -4.20 -13.49 14.73
C LYS A 101 -4.63 -13.17 13.29
N ARG A 102 -5.18 -14.16 12.59
CA ARG A 102 -5.67 -13.98 11.21
C ARG A 102 -6.82 -12.97 11.14
N LEU A 103 -7.70 -12.97 12.13
CA LEU A 103 -8.79 -12.00 12.21
C LEU A 103 -8.23 -10.59 12.40
N GLN A 104 -7.30 -10.41 13.33
CA GLN A 104 -6.65 -9.12 13.57
C GLN A 104 -5.90 -8.60 12.34
N GLU A 105 -5.16 -9.46 11.64
CA GLU A 105 -4.48 -9.11 10.39
C GLU A 105 -5.47 -8.70 9.28
N SER A 106 -6.61 -9.38 9.19
CA SER A 106 -7.66 -9.05 8.22
C SER A 106 -8.29 -7.69 8.53
N GLU A 107 -8.61 -7.43 9.80
CA GLU A 107 -9.15 -6.16 10.26
C GLU A 107 -8.18 -5.01 10.01
N GLN A 108 -6.89 -5.21 10.29
CA GLN A 108 -5.85 -4.22 10.03
C GLN A 108 -5.74 -3.89 8.53
N LYS A 109 -5.72 -4.90 7.66
CA LYS A 109 -5.70 -4.69 6.20
C LYS A 109 -6.92 -3.93 5.71
N ARG A 110 -8.10 -4.19 6.30
CA ARG A 110 -9.34 -3.48 5.96
C ARG A 110 -9.24 -2.00 6.32
N LEU A 111 -8.77 -1.69 7.53
CA LEU A 111 -8.58 -0.32 7.99
C LEU A 111 -7.53 0.42 7.14
N GLU A 112 -6.42 -0.22 6.82
CA GLU A 112 -5.39 0.36 5.95
C GLU A 112 -5.92 0.64 4.53
N ALA A 113 -6.73 -0.26 3.97
CA ALA A 113 -7.36 -0.05 2.67
C ALA A 113 -8.38 1.09 2.70
N GLU A 114 -9.15 1.20 3.78
CA GLU A 114 -10.11 2.28 3.98
C GLU A 114 -9.42 3.65 4.08
N GLN A 115 -8.32 3.74 4.86
CA GLN A 115 -7.51 4.95 4.96
C GLN A 115 -6.94 5.39 3.61
N LYS A 116 -6.34 4.46 2.85
CA LYS A 116 -5.83 4.74 1.50
C LYS A 116 -6.92 5.22 0.55
N CYS A 117 -8.12 4.64 0.64
CA CYS A 117 -9.26 5.06 -0.17
C CYS A 117 -9.71 6.48 0.17
N LEU A 118 -9.76 6.82 1.47
CA LEU A 118 -10.10 8.16 1.93
C LEU A 118 -9.06 9.20 1.49
N GLU A 119 -7.78 8.89 1.61
CA GLU A 119 -6.68 9.76 1.17
C GLU A 119 -6.74 10.02 -0.34
N ALA A 120 -6.94 8.97 -1.14
CA ALA A 120 -7.13 9.10 -2.59
C ALA A 120 -8.36 9.94 -2.97
N LYS A 121 -9.46 9.83 -2.22
CA LYS A 121 -10.64 10.71 -2.40
C LYS A 121 -10.32 12.16 -2.06
N HIS A 122 -9.54 12.40 -1.01
CA HIS A 122 -9.17 13.76 -0.62
C HIS A 122 -8.30 14.45 -1.68
N ILE A 123 -7.32 13.74 -2.23
CA ILE A 123 -6.47 14.24 -3.33
C ILE A 123 -7.32 14.58 -4.57
N ARG A 124 -8.30 13.72 -4.91
CA ARG A 124 -9.22 13.97 -6.03
C ARG A 124 -10.06 15.23 -5.83
N ILE A 125 -10.60 15.43 -4.61
CA ILE A 125 -11.39 16.61 -4.28
C ILE A 125 -10.54 17.88 -4.40
N GLU A 126 -9.29 17.87 -3.92
CA GLU A 126 -8.39 19.01 -4.03
C GLU A 126 -8.05 19.32 -5.50
N ALA A 127 -7.73 18.29 -6.30
CA ALA A 127 -7.46 18.46 -7.73
C ALA A 127 -8.67 19.03 -8.50
N ASP A 128 -9.89 18.55 -8.21
CA ASP A 128 -11.12 19.06 -8.81
C ASP A 128 -11.39 20.52 -8.41
N ALA A 129 -11.08 20.89 -7.16
CA ALA A 129 -11.22 22.27 -6.68
C ALA A 129 -10.23 23.21 -7.40
N GLU A 130 -8.97 22.79 -7.56
CA GLU A 130 -7.96 23.58 -8.28
C GLU A 130 -8.32 23.73 -9.77
N LEU A 131 -8.73 22.64 -10.43
CA LEU A 131 -9.18 22.68 -11.81
C LEU A 131 -10.38 23.63 -11.98
N LYS A 132 -11.32 23.63 -11.03
CA LYS A 132 -12.48 24.54 -11.06
C LYS A 132 -12.08 26.01 -10.97
N GLU A 133 -11.10 26.35 -10.15
CA GLU A 133 -10.56 27.72 -10.07
C GLU A 133 -9.82 28.11 -11.36
N GLN A 134 -9.03 27.21 -11.95
CA GLN A 134 -8.38 27.47 -13.24
C GLN A 134 -9.40 27.71 -14.36
N VAL A 135 -10.47 26.89 -14.43
CA VAL A 135 -11.55 27.06 -15.41
C VAL A 135 -12.26 28.40 -15.22
N LYS A 136 -12.51 28.80 -13.97
CA LYS A 136 -13.13 30.08 -13.64
C LYS A 136 -12.22 31.25 -14.07
N HIS A 137 -10.92 31.15 -13.84
CA HIS A 137 -9.95 32.15 -14.26
C HIS A 137 -9.90 32.28 -15.80
N LEU A 138 -9.78 31.16 -16.52
CA LEU A 138 -9.80 31.14 -17.98
C LEU A 138 -11.09 31.74 -18.56
N LYS A 139 -12.24 31.42 -17.96
CA LYS A 139 -13.53 31.99 -18.36
C LYS A 139 -13.53 33.51 -18.22
N SER A 140 -13.03 34.04 -17.09
CA SER A 140 -12.92 35.48 -16.87
C SER A 140 -12.00 36.15 -17.88
N MET A 141 -10.87 35.52 -18.21
CA MET A 141 -9.92 36.02 -19.21
C MET A 141 -10.57 36.09 -20.60
N LEU A 142 -11.32 35.05 -20.99
CA LEU A 142 -12.02 34.99 -22.28
C LEU A 142 -13.14 36.06 -22.38
N GLU A 143 -13.89 36.27 -21.30
CA GLU A 143 -14.92 37.32 -21.22
C GLU A 143 -14.30 38.72 -21.35
N GLN A 144 -13.16 38.97 -20.68
CA GLN A 144 -12.42 40.23 -20.81
C GLN A 144 -11.95 40.46 -22.24
N GLN A 145 -11.37 39.43 -22.88
CA GLN A 145 -10.92 39.52 -24.27
C GLN A 145 -12.09 39.80 -25.23
N ALA A 146 -13.25 39.19 -25.01
CA ALA A 146 -14.45 39.47 -25.81
C ALA A 146 -14.93 40.92 -25.67
N ILE A 147 -14.93 41.47 -24.45
CA ILE A 147 -15.26 42.88 -24.19
C ILE A 147 -14.27 43.80 -24.90
N GLU A 148 -12.98 43.47 -24.84
CA GLU A 148 -11.92 44.26 -25.47
C GLU A 148 -12.03 44.26 -26.99
N MET A 149 -12.27 43.10 -27.60
CA MET A 149 -12.55 42.99 -29.04
C MET A 149 -13.79 43.79 -29.44
N ALA A 150 -14.86 43.76 -28.65
CA ALA A 150 -16.06 44.54 -28.91
C ALA A 150 -15.83 46.06 -28.79
N LYS A 151 -14.97 46.51 -27.87
CA LYS A 151 -14.54 47.90 -27.76
C LYS A 151 -13.70 48.32 -28.97
N GLN A 152 -12.73 47.50 -29.38
CA GLN A 152 -11.93 47.77 -30.58
C GLN A 152 -12.81 47.90 -31.82
N ARG A 153 -13.78 46.99 -31.99
CA ARG A 153 -14.73 47.05 -33.10
C ARG A 153 -15.56 48.34 -33.10
N ARG A 154 -16.12 48.74 -31.94
CA ARG A 154 -16.85 50.01 -31.81
C ARG A 154 -15.98 51.22 -32.14
N HIS A 155 -14.74 51.24 -31.63
CA HIS A 155 -13.79 52.31 -31.92
C HIS A 155 -13.50 52.42 -33.43
N PHE A 156 -13.32 51.30 -34.14
CA PHE A 156 -13.16 51.30 -35.59
C PHE A 156 -14.42 51.79 -36.33
N GLU A 157 -15.61 51.37 -35.89
CA GLU A 157 -16.88 51.80 -36.48
C GLU A 157 -17.12 53.30 -36.27
N GLU A 158 -16.83 53.83 -35.07
CA GLU A 158 -16.88 55.26 -34.73
C GLU A 158 -15.90 56.09 -35.56
N GLN A 159 -14.65 55.63 -35.71
CA GLN A 159 -13.67 56.28 -36.57
C GLN A 159 -14.17 56.38 -38.03
N ARG A 160 -14.74 55.30 -38.55
CA ARG A 160 -15.30 55.27 -39.91
C ARG A 160 -16.50 56.21 -40.04
N ALA A 161 -17.38 56.24 -39.04
CA ALA A 161 -18.52 57.15 -39.01
C ALA A 161 -18.09 58.62 -38.93
N SER A 162 -17.07 58.96 -38.14
CA SER A 162 -16.51 60.31 -38.04
C SER A 162 -15.95 60.79 -39.37
N GLN A 163 -15.14 59.96 -40.04
CA GLN A 163 -14.60 60.29 -41.37
C GLN A 163 -15.71 60.55 -42.40
N MET A 164 -16.77 59.73 -42.40
CA MET A 164 -17.91 59.91 -43.29
C MET A 164 -18.70 61.19 -42.96
N ALA A 165 -18.86 61.52 -41.68
CA ALA A 165 -19.55 62.73 -41.23
C ALA A 165 -18.76 63.99 -41.60
N GLU A 166 -17.43 63.99 -41.45
CA GLU A 166 -16.55 65.07 -41.89
C GLU A 166 -16.64 65.29 -43.41
N GLN A 167 -16.57 64.20 -44.19
CA GLN A 167 -16.76 64.28 -45.64
C GLN A 167 -18.14 64.85 -45.99
N ARG A 168 -19.21 64.40 -45.33
CA ARG A 168 -20.56 64.92 -45.54
C ARG A 168 -20.67 66.41 -45.21
N ALA A 169 -20.15 66.83 -44.06
CA ALA A 169 -20.15 68.23 -43.66
C ALA A 169 -19.36 69.11 -44.65
N HIS A 170 -18.26 68.59 -45.19
CA HIS A 170 -17.51 69.24 -46.26
C HIS A 170 -18.37 69.44 -47.51
N TYR A 171 -19.09 68.40 -47.97
CA TYR A 171 -20.00 68.51 -49.12
C TYR A 171 -21.14 69.49 -48.85
N ASP A 172 -21.77 69.41 -47.67
CA ASP A 172 -22.87 70.31 -47.29
C ASP A 172 -22.39 71.77 -47.25
N ASN A 173 -21.19 72.04 -46.73
CA ASN A 173 -20.58 73.38 -46.73
C ASN A 173 -20.33 73.89 -48.16
N MET A 174 -19.75 73.07 -49.02
CA MET A 174 -19.49 73.41 -50.43
C MET A 174 -20.80 73.72 -51.18
N MET A 175 -21.84 72.92 -50.97
CA MET A 175 -23.16 73.16 -51.57
C MET A 175 -23.79 74.47 -51.07
N MET A 176 -23.65 74.79 -49.78
CA MET A 176 -24.17 76.03 -49.21
C MET A 176 -23.44 77.27 -49.76
N GLN A 177 -22.10 77.20 -49.93
CA GLN A 177 -21.34 78.27 -50.59
C GLN A 177 -21.82 78.50 -52.04
N MET A 178 -21.99 77.44 -52.83
CA MET A 178 -22.50 77.52 -54.20
C MET A 178 -23.91 78.15 -54.27
N LEU A 179 -24.84 77.71 -53.41
CA LEU A 179 -26.20 78.28 -53.38
C LEU A 179 -26.20 79.76 -53.02
N SER A 180 -25.36 80.18 -52.05
CA SER A 180 -25.23 81.59 -51.66
C SER A 180 -24.69 82.47 -52.80
N TYR A 181 -23.76 81.95 -53.60
CA TYR A 181 -23.21 82.64 -54.76
C TYR A 181 -24.28 82.87 -55.83
N VAL A 182 -25.07 81.83 -56.15
CA VAL A 182 -26.16 81.92 -57.13
C VAL A 182 -27.26 82.89 -56.68
N THR A 183 -27.67 82.85 -55.40
CA THR A 183 -28.68 83.78 -54.86
C THR A 183 -28.19 85.22 -54.82
N SER A 184 -26.90 85.45 -54.55
CA SER A 184 -26.31 86.79 -54.56
C SER A 184 -26.24 87.37 -55.99
N GLN A 185 -25.92 86.56 -56.99
CA GLN A 185 -25.87 86.99 -58.40
C GLN A 185 -27.26 87.29 -58.98
N SER A 186 -28.28 86.53 -58.59
CA SER A 186 -29.67 86.76 -59.03
C SER A 186 -30.30 87.98 -58.35
N ALA A 187 -29.92 88.31 -57.12
CA ALA A 187 -30.34 89.55 -56.46
C ALA A 187 -29.73 90.81 -57.10
N GLN A 188 -28.47 90.75 -57.56
CA GLN A 188 -27.81 91.86 -58.25
C GLN A 188 -28.40 92.13 -59.64
N SER A 189 -28.77 91.08 -60.37
CA SER A 189 -29.38 91.21 -61.71
C SER A 189 -30.86 91.60 -61.70
N SER A 190 -31.54 91.55 -60.54
CA SER A 190 -32.91 92.07 -60.36
C SER A 190 -32.96 93.52 -59.86
N SER A 191 -31.82 94.11 -59.47
CA SER A 191 -31.72 95.52 -59.02
C SER A 191 -31.36 96.49 -60.16
N ASP A 192 -30.98 95.98 -61.33
CA ASP A 192 -30.53 96.74 -62.50
C ASP A 192 -31.60 96.81 -63.63
N HIS A 193 -32.87 96.51 -63.33
CA HIS A 193 -34.03 96.67 -64.22
C HIS A 193 -35.11 97.56 -63.62
#